data_AF-A0A968PST5-F1
#
_entry.id   AF-A0A968PST5-F1
#
_cell.length_a   1.000
_cell.length_b   1.000
_cell.length_c   1.000
_cell.angle_alpha   90.00
_cell.angle_beta   90.00
_cell.angle_gamma   90.00
#
_symmetry.space_group_name_H-M   'P 1'
#
loop_
_entity.id
_entity.type
_entity.pdbx_description
1 polymer ?
#
loop_
_entity_poly.entity_id
_entity_poly.type
_entity_poly.pdbx_seq_one_letter_code
_entity_poly.pdbx_strand_id
1 'polypeptide(L)'
;MSTHDEDSIFESLLDYLKRVRGFDFTGYKRSSLKRRVQKRMATKGINRFEDYLDYLEVYPSEFIDLFNTILINVTSFFRDQPAWSYLQETIIPQLISGKSEDEPIRVWSAGCASGEEAYTLAITLAEVLGDEQFRQRVKIYATDVDEEALAYARQASCGAKDLEAIPVQLQERYFEPLGDRFTFRADLRRSVIFGRHDLVQDAPISRLDLLVCRNALMYFNAEAQARILGRFHFALRDSGTLFLGKAEMLLSHSKLFTPVNLQHRIFNKVSRVNLRDRFLVFSQTGDDKADTDLNSHVRLREVAFDKSLTPQMVVDINGNLIGANLPLRTLFGLVPQDLGRPLQDLEISYRPLELRSQIEQVYANRQTIVVRDIVRQHLDGRILHLDVRILPLEDDEGEILGASIAFTDVSRYHELQQELQNSNQKLETANEELQSSNEELETTNEELQSTNEELETTNEELQSTNEELETMNEELQSTNEELQTINDELRLRTHELNETNSFLNAILTSMKAGVIVLNRQFQVVSWNSEAENLWGLRNPEVQGESLFSLDIGLPVAQLRDVIRRCLVGEGDRLEITLDAINRRGRTIQCRTTCNPLFNAEGSPQGVILVMEEAGSEPG
;
A
#
# COMPACT_ATOMS: atom_id res chain seq x y z
N MET A 1 47.21 -7.51 -43.92
CA MET A 1 46.21 -8.15 -43.04
C MET A 1 45.88 -7.20 -41.91
N SER A 2 44.62 -7.10 -41.52
CA SER A 2 44.22 -6.39 -40.30
C SER A 2 44.80 -7.12 -39.08
N THR A 3 45.12 -6.40 -38.00
CA THR A 3 45.54 -7.02 -36.73
C THR A 3 44.52 -8.04 -36.21
N HIS A 4 43.24 -7.84 -36.54
CA HIS A 4 42.15 -8.75 -36.19
C HIS A 4 42.20 -10.09 -36.94
N ASP A 5 42.79 -10.11 -38.13
CA ASP A 5 42.90 -11.29 -39.00
C ASP A 5 44.00 -12.23 -38.49
N GLU A 6 45.15 -11.66 -38.08
CA GLU A 6 46.26 -12.42 -37.51
C GLU A 6 45.93 -13.09 -36.17
N ASP A 7 45.11 -12.44 -35.32
CA ASP A 7 44.70 -13.02 -34.04
C ASP A 7 43.78 -14.23 -34.23
N SER A 8 42.87 -14.17 -35.21
CA SER A 8 41.99 -15.30 -35.57
C SER A 8 42.78 -16.51 -36.09
N ILE A 9 43.78 -16.26 -36.94
CA ILE A 9 44.66 -17.30 -37.47
C ILE A 9 45.52 -17.90 -36.34
N PHE A 10 46.02 -17.06 -35.44
CA PHE A 10 46.79 -17.53 -34.29
C PHE A 10 45.95 -18.44 -33.37
N GLU A 11 44.68 -18.11 -33.13
CA GLU A 11 43.77 -19.01 -32.40
C GLU A 11 43.56 -20.34 -33.15
N SER A 12 43.43 -20.30 -34.48
CA SER A 12 43.33 -21.51 -35.30
C SER A 12 44.57 -22.42 -35.18
N LEU A 13 45.78 -21.84 -35.10
CA LEU A 13 47.02 -22.57 -34.84
C LEU A 13 47.01 -23.23 -33.45
N LEU A 14 46.51 -22.54 -32.42
CA LEU A 14 46.44 -23.09 -31.07
C LEU A 14 45.39 -24.21 -30.96
N ASP A 15 44.25 -24.07 -31.65
CA ASP A 15 43.25 -25.13 -31.76
C ASP A 15 43.78 -26.36 -32.51
N TYR A 16 44.61 -26.15 -33.52
CA TYR A 16 45.29 -27.24 -34.22
C TYR A 16 46.28 -27.97 -33.30
N LEU A 17 47.11 -27.23 -32.55
CA LEU A 17 48.03 -27.80 -31.58
C LEU A 17 47.29 -28.62 -30.50
N LYS A 18 46.15 -28.12 -30.02
CA LYS A 18 45.28 -28.83 -29.08
C LYS A 18 44.73 -30.12 -29.66
N ARG A 19 44.22 -30.09 -30.90
CA ARG A 19 43.64 -31.27 -31.56
C ARG A 19 44.68 -32.35 -31.87
N VAL A 20 45.87 -31.97 -32.33
CA VAL A 20 46.88 -32.91 -32.85
C VAL A 20 47.83 -33.42 -31.76
N ARG A 21 48.08 -32.63 -30.72
CA ARG A 21 49.03 -32.97 -29.64
C ARG A 21 48.40 -33.04 -28.25
N GLY A 22 47.09 -32.79 -28.14
CA GLY A 22 46.37 -32.87 -26.87
C GLY A 22 46.74 -31.79 -25.85
N PHE A 23 47.50 -30.78 -26.26
CA PHE A 23 47.98 -29.73 -25.37
C PHE A 23 47.10 -28.48 -25.46
N ASP A 24 46.50 -28.08 -24.35
CA ASP A 24 45.57 -26.96 -24.33
C ASP A 24 46.24 -25.65 -23.88
N PHE A 25 46.53 -24.77 -24.85
CA PHE A 25 47.09 -23.46 -24.61
C PHE A 25 46.05 -22.38 -24.21
N THR A 26 44.76 -22.72 -24.09
CA THR A 26 43.70 -21.75 -23.75
C THR A 26 43.98 -21.01 -22.44
N GLY A 27 44.57 -21.71 -21.46
CA GLY A 27 44.91 -21.15 -20.14
C GLY A 27 46.16 -20.25 -20.12
N TYR A 28 46.87 -20.09 -21.24
CA TYR A 28 48.14 -19.38 -21.30
C TYR A 28 47.97 -17.92 -21.75
N LYS A 29 48.92 -17.06 -21.36
CA LYS A 29 48.94 -15.66 -21.79
C LYS A 29 49.22 -15.55 -23.29
N ARG A 30 48.21 -15.15 -24.06
CA ARG A 30 48.27 -14.99 -25.53
C ARG A 30 49.47 -14.16 -26.01
N SER A 31 49.73 -13.03 -25.37
CA SER A 31 50.87 -12.15 -25.72
C SER A 31 52.23 -12.84 -25.60
N SER A 32 52.41 -13.68 -24.58
CA SER A 32 53.65 -14.43 -24.36
C SER A 32 53.78 -15.60 -25.33
N LEU A 33 52.68 -16.31 -25.60
CA LEU A 33 52.65 -17.40 -26.58
C LEU A 33 52.94 -16.88 -27.99
N LYS A 34 52.22 -15.85 -28.44
CA LYS A 34 52.35 -15.27 -29.78
C LYS A 34 53.80 -14.89 -30.07
N ARG A 35 54.46 -14.21 -29.12
CA ARG A 35 55.88 -13.83 -29.21
C ARG A 35 56.81 -15.04 -29.35
N ARG A 36 56.54 -16.15 -28.66
CA ARG A 36 57.38 -17.37 -28.72
C ARG A 36 57.21 -18.12 -30.02
N VAL A 37 55.96 -18.26 -30.47
CA VAL A 37 55.66 -18.87 -31.77
C VAL A 37 56.32 -18.05 -32.88
N GLN A 38 56.18 -16.72 -32.87
CA GLN A 38 56.86 -15.84 -33.82
C GLN A 38 58.39 -15.99 -33.77
N LYS A 39 58.98 -16.12 -32.58
CA LYS A 39 60.42 -16.39 -32.45
C LYS A 39 60.81 -17.70 -33.12
N ARG A 40 60.01 -18.77 -32.97
CA ARG A 40 60.26 -20.05 -33.63
C ARG A 40 60.09 -19.94 -35.15
N MET A 41 59.03 -19.30 -35.61
CA MET A 41 58.78 -19.04 -37.03
C MET A 41 59.95 -18.30 -37.69
N ALA A 42 60.52 -17.29 -37.01
CA ALA A 42 61.69 -16.55 -37.49
C ALA A 42 62.92 -17.45 -37.71
N THR A 43 63.13 -18.49 -36.88
CA THR A 43 64.23 -19.46 -37.09
C THR A 43 64.06 -20.32 -38.33
N LYS A 44 62.82 -20.44 -38.84
CA LYS A 44 62.49 -21.13 -40.09
C LYS A 44 62.30 -20.18 -41.27
N GLY A 45 62.46 -18.87 -41.06
CA GLY A 45 62.22 -17.86 -42.08
C GLY A 45 60.75 -17.69 -42.46
N ILE A 46 59.82 -18.11 -41.59
CA ILE A 46 58.37 -18.05 -41.82
C ILE A 46 57.81 -16.80 -41.13
N ASN A 47 56.96 -16.05 -41.84
CA ASN A 47 56.48 -14.73 -41.36
C ASN A 47 54.97 -14.70 -41.05
N ARG A 48 54.18 -15.64 -41.57
CA ARG A 48 52.72 -15.72 -41.34
C ARG A 48 52.36 -17.00 -40.59
N PHE A 49 51.35 -16.91 -39.71
CA PHE A 49 50.89 -18.08 -38.94
C PHE A 49 50.22 -19.15 -39.81
N GLU A 50 49.57 -18.78 -40.91
CA GLU A 50 49.02 -19.74 -41.91
C GLU A 50 50.15 -20.59 -42.50
N ASP A 51 51.19 -19.94 -43.02
CA ASP A 51 52.36 -20.62 -43.60
C ASP A 51 53.05 -21.55 -42.56
N TYR A 52 53.02 -21.16 -41.28
CA TYR A 52 53.58 -21.98 -40.21
C TYR A 52 52.69 -23.18 -39.84
N LEU A 53 51.37 -23.01 -39.93
CA LEU A 53 50.41 -24.11 -39.76
C LEU A 53 50.61 -25.16 -40.86
N ASP A 54 50.69 -24.73 -42.12
CA ASP A 54 50.99 -25.60 -43.26
C ASP A 54 52.34 -26.30 -43.08
N TYR A 55 53.35 -25.59 -42.58
CA TYR A 55 54.66 -26.17 -42.29
C TYR A 55 54.60 -27.26 -41.21
N LEU A 56 53.79 -27.08 -40.16
CA LEU A 56 53.60 -28.09 -39.11
C LEU A 56 52.89 -29.35 -39.65
N GLU A 57 51.96 -29.21 -40.59
CA GLU A 57 51.31 -30.35 -41.26
C GLU A 57 52.29 -31.20 -42.07
N VAL A 58 53.23 -30.55 -42.77
CA VAL A 58 54.23 -31.23 -43.60
C VAL A 58 55.40 -31.81 -42.79
N TYR A 59 55.80 -31.14 -41.70
CA TYR A 59 56.96 -31.53 -40.89
C TYR A 59 56.58 -31.82 -39.43
N PRO A 60 56.09 -33.04 -39.10
CA PRO A 60 55.67 -33.39 -37.74
C PRO A 60 56.75 -33.29 -36.66
N SER A 61 58.03 -33.31 -37.03
CA SER A 61 59.15 -33.11 -36.11
C SER A 61 59.27 -31.68 -35.60
N GLU A 62 58.75 -30.69 -36.34
CA GLU A 62 58.79 -29.27 -35.94
C GLU A 62 57.98 -29.00 -34.67
N PHE A 63 56.94 -29.81 -34.40
CA PHE A 63 56.17 -29.69 -33.17
C PHE A 63 57.06 -29.79 -31.93
N ILE A 64 58.06 -30.67 -31.93
CA ILE A 64 58.96 -30.86 -30.79
C ILE A 64 59.68 -29.55 -30.47
N ASP A 65 60.29 -28.96 -31.48
CA ASP A 65 61.04 -27.73 -31.29
C ASP A 65 60.16 -26.51 -30.98
N LEU A 66 58.94 -26.47 -31.55
CA LEU A 66 57.95 -25.45 -31.23
C LEU A 66 57.54 -25.55 -29.77
N PHE A 67 57.25 -26.75 -29.27
CA PHE A 67 56.92 -26.99 -27.87
C PHE A 67 58.09 -26.60 -26.96
N ASN A 68 59.31 -27.02 -27.27
CA ASN A 68 60.53 -26.62 -26.55
C ASN A 68 60.78 -25.10 -26.57
N THR A 69 60.25 -24.37 -27.56
CA THR A 69 60.34 -22.91 -27.63
C THR A 69 59.23 -22.22 -26.82
N ILE A 70 58.04 -22.82 -26.78
CA ILE A 70 56.86 -22.32 -26.07
C ILE A 70 56.99 -22.56 -24.55
N LEU A 71 57.31 -23.80 -24.18
CA LEU A 71 57.57 -24.24 -22.81
C LEU A 71 59.00 -23.84 -22.48
N ILE A 72 59.21 -22.79 -21.66
CA ILE A 72 60.59 -22.49 -21.23
C ILE A 72 61.02 -23.58 -20.25
N ASN A 73 61.82 -24.50 -20.74
CA ASN A 73 62.39 -25.58 -19.93
C ASN A 73 63.73 -25.21 -19.28
N VAL A 74 64.13 -23.93 -19.33
CA VAL A 74 65.39 -23.47 -18.72
C VAL A 74 65.25 -23.45 -17.20
N THR A 75 65.92 -24.40 -16.58
CA THR A 75 66.05 -24.57 -15.13
C THR A 75 67.52 -24.76 -14.76
N SER A 76 67.84 -24.65 -13.48
CA SER A 76 69.19 -24.87 -12.95
C SER A 76 69.08 -25.36 -11.52
N PHE A 77 70.10 -26.09 -11.05
CA PHE A 77 70.19 -26.46 -9.65
C PHE A 77 70.16 -25.21 -8.77
N PHE A 78 69.51 -25.29 -7.61
CA PHE A 78 69.55 -24.23 -6.61
C PHE A 78 69.11 -22.84 -7.13
N ARG A 79 68.25 -22.80 -8.15
CA ARG A 79 67.75 -21.56 -8.75
C ARG A 79 67.12 -20.65 -7.69
N ASP A 80 67.60 -19.41 -7.57
CA ASP A 80 67.30 -18.48 -6.49
C ASP A 80 67.75 -18.99 -5.10
N GLN A 81 69.04 -19.31 -4.96
CA GLN A 81 69.65 -19.93 -3.77
C GLN A 81 69.18 -19.41 -2.40
N PRO A 82 69.02 -18.09 -2.16
CA PRO A 82 68.53 -17.61 -0.86
C PRO A 82 67.17 -18.19 -0.43
N ALA A 83 66.29 -18.51 -1.38
CA ALA A 83 65.00 -19.14 -1.07
C ALA A 83 65.15 -20.62 -0.69
N TRP A 84 66.11 -21.33 -1.28
CA TRP A 84 66.45 -22.71 -0.91
C TRP A 84 67.10 -22.79 0.48
N SER A 85 67.99 -21.85 0.81
CA SER A 85 68.56 -21.76 2.16
C SER A 85 67.47 -21.57 3.22
N TYR A 86 66.51 -20.66 2.98
CA TYR A 86 65.38 -20.47 3.90
C TYR A 86 64.48 -21.71 4.01
N LEU A 87 64.21 -22.40 2.89
CA LEU A 87 63.48 -23.68 2.89
C LEU A 87 64.22 -24.74 3.74
N GLN A 88 65.54 -24.84 3.58
CA GLN A 88 66.40 -25.81 4.28
C GLN A 88 66.53 -25.52 5.78
N GLU A 89 66.76 -24.27 6.16
CA GLU A 89 67.07 -23.88 7.54
C GLU A 89 65.82 -23.69 8.40
N THR A 90 64.67 -23.36 7.79
CA THR A 90 63.45 -23.01 8.53
C THR A 90 62.30 -23.96 8.24
N ILE A 91 61.91 -24.10 6.97
CA ILE A 91 60.64 -24.76 6.62
C ILE A 91 60.73 -26.27 6.74
N ILE A 92 61.78 -26.90 6.22
CA ILE A 92 61.94 -28.35 6.29
C ILE A 92 62.06 -28.83 7.75
N PRO A 93 62.87 -28.20 8.63
CA PRO A 93 62.88 -28.55 10.05
C PRO A 93 61.51 -28.44 10.73
N GLN A 94 60.72 -27.42 10.41
CA GLN A 94 59.34 -27.27 10.92
C GLN A 94 58.40 -28.36 10.41
N LEU A 95 58.53 -28.75 9.15
CA LEU A 95 57.75 -29.84 8.56
C LEU A 95 58.06 -31.17 9.23
N ILE A 96 59.34 -31.42 9.54
CA ILE A 96 59.79 -32.66 10.19
C ILE A 96 59.35 -32.71 11.65
N SER A 97 59.46 -31.61 12.40
CA SER A 97 59.09 -31.59 13.82
C SER A 97 57.59 -31.79 14.07
N GLY A 98 56.75 -31.44 13.09
CA GLY A 98 55.30 -31.69 13.13
C GLY A 98 54.88 -33.12 12.76
N LYS A 99 55.83 -34.03 12.50
CA LYS A 99 55.56 -35.42 12.07
C LYS A 99 56.18 -36.42 13.04
N SER A 100 55.55 -37.60 13.16
CA SER A 100 56.15 -38.72 13.88
C SER A 100 57.35 -39.31 13.12
N GLU A 101 58.21 -40.06 13.79
CA GLU A 101 59.48 -40.57 13.22
C GLU A 101 59.31 -41.48 12.00
N ASP A 102 58.16 -42.14 11.84
CA ASP A 102 57.89 -43.05 10.71
C ASP A 102 56.97 -42.43 9.64
N GLU A 103 56.44 -41.23 9.86
CA GLU A 103 55.45 -40.66 8.94
C GLU A 103 56.11 -40.28 7.60
N PRO A 104 55.51 -40.65 6.44
CA PRO A 104 56.06 -40.31 5.14
C PRO A 104 56.00 -38.81 4.87
N ILE A 105 57.01 -38.33 4.14
CA ILE A 105 57.12 -36.95 3.65
C ILE A 105 56.88 -36.97 2.14
N ARG A 106 55.76 -36.40 1.72
CA ARG A 106 55.33 -36.35 0.32
C ARG A 106 55.55 -34.95 -0.23
N VAL A 107 56.40 -34.84 -1.24
CA VAL A 107 56.75 -33.57 -1.87
C VAL A 107 56.37 -33.59 -3.34
N TRP A 108 55.87 -32.48 -3.87
CA TRP A 108 55.57 -32.36 -5.30
C TRP A 108 56.33 -31.18 -5.91
N SER A 109 57.20 -31.43 -6.89
CA SER A 109 57.74 -30.43 -7.81
C SER A 109 56.87 -30.41 -9.07
N ALA A 110 56.07 -29.36 -9.20
CA ALA A 110 55.10 -29.13 -10.26
C ALA A 110 55.71 -28.19 -11.32
N GLY A 111 55.93 -28.71 -12.53
CA GLY A 111 56.70 -28.03 -13.58
C GLY A 111 58.20 -28.25 -13.40
N CYS A 112 58.63 -29.50 -13.25
CA CYS A 112 60.02 -29.83 -12.90
C CYS A 112 61.04 -29.69 -14.04
N ALA A 113 60.60 -29.46 -15.27
CA ALA A 113 61.44 -29.42 -16.46
C ALA A 113 62.42 -30.62 -16.54
N SER A 114 63.72 -30.37 -16.75
CA SER A 114 64.79 -31.37 -16.82
C SER A 114 65.21 -31.98 -15.47
N GLY A 115 64.51 -31.66 -14.38
CA GLY A 115 64.61 -32.35 -13.08
C GLY A 115 65.51 -31.70 -12.04
N GLU A 116 66.22 -30.63 -12.37
CA GLU A 116 67.16 -29.94 -11.48
C GLU A 116 66.48 -29.46 -10.18
N GLU A 117 65.23 -29.01 -10.25
CA GLU A 117 64.45 -28.63 -9.05
C GLU A 117 64.15 -29.85 -8.16
N ALA A 118 63.77 -30.98 -8.77
CA ALA A 118 63.47 -32.20 -8.04
C ALA A 118 64.71 -32.80 -7.36
N TYR A 119 65.87 -32.73 -8.02
CA TYR A 119 67.15 -33.13 -7.44
C TYR A 119 67.64 -32.15 -6.38
N THR A 120 67.43 -30.85 -6.57
CA THR A 120 67.70 -29.84 -5.53
C THR A 120 66.89 -30.16 -4.27
N LEU A 121 65.58 -30.44 -4.41
CA LEU A 121 64.74 -30.89 -3.29
C LEU A 121 65.27 -32.16 -2.62
N ALA A 122 65.72 -33.15 -3.41
CA ALA A 122 66.30 -34.38 -2.88
C ALA A 122 67.55 -34.10 -2.03
N ILE A 123 68.48 -33.26 -2.54
CA ILE A 123 69.68 -32.86 -1.81
C ILE A 123 69.30 -32.12 -0.52
N THR A 124 68.44 -31.10 -0.62
CA THR A 124 68.04 -30.29 0.54
C THR A 124 67.38 -31.13 1.63
N LEU A 125 66.49 -32.05 1.28
CA LEU A 125 65.83 -32.93 2.25
C LEU A 125 66.81 -33.96 2.83
N ALA A 126 67.72 -34.51 2.02
CA ALA A 126 68.73 -35.45 2.50
C ALA A 126 69.75 -34.80 3.45
N GLU A 127 70.11 -33.53 3.22
CA GLU A 127 70.99 -32.77 4.11
C GLU A 127 70.36 -32.55 5.50
N VAL A 128 69.05 -32.35 5.57
CA VAL A 128 68.36 -32.11 6.85
C VAL A 128 67.97 -33.41 7.57
N LEU A 129 67.51 -34.43 6.84
CA LEU A 129 67.04 -35.71 7.42
C LEU A 129 68.16 -36.74 7.61
N GLY A 130 69.23 -36.64 6.81
CA GLY A 130 70.19 -37.71 6.60
C GLY A 130 69.75 -38.73 5.55
N ASP A 131 70.74 -39.36 4.90
CA ASP A 131 70.55 -40.28 3.76
C ASP A 131 69.62 -41.47 4.09
N GLU A 132 69.65 -41.99 5.33
CA GLU A 132 68.82 -43.15 5.71
C GLU A 132 67.34 -42.78 5.83
N GLN A 133 67.02 -41.77 6.64
CA GLN A 133 65.67 -41.29 6.85
C GLN A 133 65.05 -40.76 5.55
N PHE A 134 65.83 -40.09 4.71
CA PHE A 134 65.38 -39.67 3.38
C PHE A 134 64.90 -40.85 2.52
N ARG A 135 65.68 -41.94 2.44
CA ARG A 135 65.34 -43.11 1.61
C ARG A 135 64.09 -43.83 2.10
N GLN A 136 63.88 -43.88 3.41
CA GLN A 136 62.73 -44.57 4.01
C GLN A 136 61.44 -43.74 3.91
N ARG A 137 61.51 -42.42 4.16
CA ARG A 137 60.32 -41.61 4.40
C ARG A 137 59.93 -40.69 3.26
N VAL A 138 60.88 -40.25 2.43
CA VAL A 138 60.63 -39.21 1.43
C VAL A 138 60.18 -39.80 0.10
N LYS A 139 59.11 -39.22 -0.46
CA LYS A 139 58.67 -39.42 -1.84
C LYS A 139 58.49 -38.07 -2.52
N ILE A 140 59.30 -37.81 -3.54
CA ILE A 140 59.23 -36.61 -4.37
C ILE A 140 58.54 -36.99 -5.67
N TYR A 141 57.36 -36.45 -5.91
CA TYR A 141 56.69 -36.49 -7.19
C TYR A 141 57.19 -35.29 -8.00
N ALA A 142 57.78 -35.54 -9.15
CA ALA A 142 58.28 -34.50 -10.03
C ALA A 142 57.52 -34.61 -11.35
N THR A 143 56.77 -33.58 -11.71
CA THR A 143 55.89 -33.66 -12.87
C THR A 143 56.06 -32.50 -13.82
N ASP A 144 55.97 -32.80 -15.10
CA ASP A 144 55.96 -31.81 -16.17
C ASP A 144 55.01 -32.28 -17.26
N VAL A 145 54.68 -31.39 -18.18
CA VAL A 145 53.90 -31.70 -19.38
C VAL A 145 54.81 -32.02 -20.58
N ASP A 146 56.09 -31.66 -20.49
CA ASP A 146 57.11 -31.99 -21.48
C ASP A 146 57.72 -33.38 -21.23
N GLU A 147 57.43 -34.32 -22.13
CA GLU A 147 57.89 -35.70 -22.01
C GLU A 147 59.40 -35.86 -22.29
N GLU A 148 59.98 -35.01 -23.13
CA GLU A 148 61.42 -35.04 -23.43
C GLU A 148 62.23 -34.54 -22.24
N ALA A 149 61.77 -33.45 -21.62
CA ALA A 149 62.37 -32.93 -20.40
C ALA A 149 62.30 -33.99 -19.27
N LEU A 150 61.16 -34.67 -19.13
CA LEU A 150 61.02 -35.79 -18.18
C LEU A 150 61.91 -36.99 -18.52
N ALA A 151 62.09 -37.32 -19.80
CA ALA A 151 63.00 -38.39 -20.21
C ALA A 151 64.46 -38.08 -19.83
N TYR A 152 64.89 -36.83 -20.03
CA TYR A 152 66.18 -36.34 -19.57
C TYR A 152 66.30 -36.40 -18.04
N ALA A 153 65.29 -35.87 -17.33
CA ALA A 153 65.24 -35.87 -15.88
C ALA A 153 65.35 -37.28 -15.30
N ARG A 154 64.72 -38.27 -15.93
CA ARG A 154 64.76 -39.67 -15.48
C ARG A 154 66.16 -40.27 -15.51
N GLN A 155 67.01 -39.87 -16.47
CA GLN A 155 68.40 -40.33 -16.59
C GLN A 155 69.29 -39.85 -15.44
N ALA A 156 68.87 -38.81 -14.72
CA ALA A 156 69.58 -38.25 -13.59
C ALA A 156 71.02 -37.82 -13.92
N SER A 157 71.28 -37.47 -15.19
CA SER A 157 72.60 -37.15 -15.69
C SER A 157 72.69 -35.69 -16.11
N CYS A 158 73.68 -34.96 -15.63
CA CYS A 158 73.93 -33.56 -15.96
C CYS A 158 75.36 -33.34 -16.47
N GLY A 159 75.59 -32.21 -17.14
CA GLY A 159 76.91 -31.81 -17.62
C GLY A 159 77.68 -31.01 -16.57
N ALA A 160 78.97 -30.79 -16.81
CA ALA A 160 79.82 -30.00 -15.91
C ALA A 160 79.29 -28.57 -15.67
N LYS A 161 78.67 -27.95 -16.69
CA LYS A 161 78.09 -26.60 -16.59
C LYS A 161 76.91 -26.52 -15.62
N ASP A 162 76.09 -27.57 -15.55
CA ASP A 162 74.90 -27.59 -14.69
C ASP A 162 75.31 -27.67 -13.20
N LEU A 163 76.47 -28.29 -12.92
CA LEU A 163 77.03 -28.41 -11.59
C LEU A 163 77.66 -27.12 -11.07
N GLU A 164 78.00 -26.14 -11.92
CA GLU A 164 78.58 -24.86 -11.48
C GLU A 164 77.70 -24.12 -10.46
N ALA A 165 76.38 -24.34 -10.51
CA ALA A 165 75.41 -23.78 -9.57
C ALA A 165 75.37 -24.49 -8.20
N ILE A 166 76.02 -25.65 -8.06
CA ILE A 166 76.04 -26.48 -6.84
C ILE A 166 77.35 -26.25 -6.07
N PRO A 167 77.32 -26.05 -4.74
CA PRO A 167 78.55 -26.06 -3.93
C PRO A 167 79.37 -27.35 -4.10
N VAL A 168 80.70 -27.23 -4.21
CA VAL A 168 81.61 -28.36 -4.49
C VAL A 168 81.41 -29.53 -3.52
N GLN A 169 81.17 -29.26 -2.24
CA GLN A 169 80.95 -30.27 -1.21
C GLN A 169 79.70 -31.14 -1.51
N LEU A 170 78.65 -30.52 -2.06
CA LEU A 170 77.43 -31.23 -2.44
C LEU A 170 77.61 -31.96 -3.77
N GLN A 171 78.42 -31.43 -4.69
CA GLN A 171 78.76 -32.13 -5.94
C GLN A 171 79.43 -33.47 -5.64
N GLU A 172 80.51 -33.45 -4.85
CA GLU A 172 81.28 -34.65 -4.50
C GLU A 172 80.46 -35.70 -3.72
N ARG A 173 79.48 -35.25 -2.93
CA ARG A 173 78.65 -36.14 -2.10
C ARG A 173 77.47 -36.76 -2.84
N TYR A 174 76.86 -36.03 -3.78
CA TYR A 174 75.58 -36.41 -4.39
C TYR A 174 75.67 -36.82 -5.86
N PHE A 175 76.80 -36.56 -6.51
CA PHE A 175 77.02 -36.90 -7.91
C PHE A 175 78.23 -37.80 -8.10
N GLU A 176 78.08 -38.76 -9.00
CA GLU A 176 79.12 -39.70 -9.40
C GLU A 176 79.55 -39.40 -10.84
N PRO A 177 80.86 -39.33 -11.11
CA PRO A 177 81.35 -39.10 -12.47
C PRO A 177 81.06 -40.32 -13.36
N LEU A 178 80.50 -40.06 -14.54
CA LEU A 178 80.20 -41.05 -15.57
C LEU A 178 80.64 -40.52 -16.94
N GLY A 179 81.91 -40.76 -17.27
CA GLY A 179 82.53 -40.19 -18.47
C GLY A 179 82.63 -38.66 -18.38
N ASP A 180 82.13 -37.96 -19.39
CA ASP A 180 82.08 -36.49 -19.44
C ASP A 180 80.85 -35.88 -18.73
N ARG A 181 80.04 -36.73 -18.08
CA ARG A 181 78.81 -36.34 -17.40
C ARG A 181 78.87 -36.77 -15.94
N PHE A 182 77.95 -36.25 -15.16
CA PHE A 182 77.76 -36.59 -13.76
C PHE A 182 76.38 -37.17 -13.56
N THR A 183 76.25 -38.13 -12.65
CA THR A 183 75.01 -38.85 -12.40
C THR A 183 74.63 -38.70 -10.93
N PHE A 184 73.38 -38.36 -10.66
CA PHE A 184 72.89 -38.27 -9.28
C PHE A 184 72.87 -39.66 -8.64
N ARG A 185 73.30 -39.74 -7.37
CA ARG A 185 73.39 -41.00 -6.62
C ARG A 185 72.12 -41.85 -6.73
N ALA A 186 72.30 -43.10 -7.15
CA ALA A 186 71.22 -44.00 -7.52
C ALA A 186 70.31 -44.39 -6.34
N ASP A 187 70.82 -44.41 -5.11
CA ASP A 187 70.06 -44.76 -3.91
C ASP A 187 69.06 -43.67 -3.53
N LEU A 188 69.43 -42.39 -3.63
CA LEU A 188 68.52 -41.26 -3.39
C LEU A 188 67.59 -41.00 -4.57
N ARG A 189 68.05 -41.26 -5.80
CA ARG A 189 67.26 -41.15 -7.03
C ARG A 189 65.94 -41.94 -6.97
N ARG A 190 65.92 -43.07 -6.25
CA ARG A 190 64.72 -43.94 -6.08
C ARG A 190 63.58 -43.26 -5.35
N SER A 191 63.83 -42.20 -4.59
CA SER A 191 62.79 -41.42 -3.92
C SER A 191 62.11 -40.39 -4.83
N VAL A 192 62.63 -40.17 -6.04
CA VAL A 192 62.10 -39.22 -7.03
C VAL A 192 61.32 -39.95 -8.13
N ILE A 193 60.05 -39.59 -8.30
CA ILE A 193 59.10 -40.21 -9.21
C ILE A 193 58.73 -39.20 -10.28
N PHE A 194 59.14 -39.45 -11.53
CA PHE A 194 58.86 -38.57 -12.66
C PHE A 194 57.62 -39.02 -13.43
N GLY A 195 56.64 -38.13 -13.58
CA GLY A 195 55.39 -38.41 -14.29
C GLY A 195 54.91 -37.23 -15.13
N ARG A 196 54.24 -37.54 -16.24
CA ARG A 196 53.53 -36.52 -17.02
C ARG A 196 52.34 -35.99 -16.23
N HIS A 197 52.18 -34.67 -16.15
CA HIS A 197 51.02 -34.06 -15.51
C HIS A 197 50.73 -32.66 -16.06
N ASP A 198 49.50 -32.43 -16.50
CA ASP A 198 48.96 -31.11 -16.85
C ASP A 198 48.29 -30.46 -15.63
N LEU A 199 48.87 -29.37 -15.11
CA LEU A 199 48.39 -28.65 -13.91
C LEU A 199 46.95 -28.13 -14.03
N VAL A 200 46.47 -27.90 -15.25
CA VAL A 200 45.15 -27.33 -15.52
C VAL A 200 44.10 -28.44 -15.61
N GLN A 201 44.44 -29.56 -16.27
CA GLN A 201 43.50 -30.63 -16.59
C GLN A 201 43.53 -31.78 -15.58
N ASP A 202 44.72 -32.29 -15.27
CA ASP A 202 44.89 -33.56 -14.56
C ASP A 202 44.59 -33.45 -13.06
N ALA A 203 44.02 -34.52 -12.50
CA ALA A 203 43.70 -34.57 -11.07
C ALA A 203 44.98 -34.45 -10.22
N PRO A 204 45.04 -33.52 -9.25
CA PRO A 204 46.28 -33.24 -8.56
C PRO A 204 46.68 -34.37 -7.61
N ILE A 205 47.99 -34.50 -7.38
CA ILE A 205 48.53 -35.43 -6.38
C ILE A 205 48.11 -34.94 -4.99
N SER A 206 47.52 -35.79 -4.16
CA SER A 206 46.97 -35.38 -2.85
C SER A 206 47.84 -35.77 -1.66
N ARG A 207 47.53 -35.16 -0.50
CA ARG A 207 48.17 -35.40 0.81
C ARG A 207 49.66 -35.04 0.83
N LEU A 208 50.01 -33.92 0.19
CA LEU A 208 51.37 -33.40 0.13
C LEU A 208 51.73 -32.56 1.35
N ASP A 209 52.97 -32.67 1.80
CA ASP A 209 53.53 -31.86 2.89
C ASP A 209 54.22 -30.61 2.35
N LEU A 210 54.86 -30.72 1.18
CA LEU A 210 55.49 -29.61 0.48
C LEU A 210 55.14 -29.66 -1.01
N LEU A 211 54.64 -28.55 -1.55
CA LEU A 211 54.41 -28.37 -2.98
C LEU A 211 55.28 -27.23 -3.47
N VAL A 212 56.12 -27.50 -4.46
CA VAL A 212 56.99 -26.55 -5.12
C VAL A 212 56.50 -26.37 -6.55
N CYS A 213 56.16 -25.14 -6.92
CA CYS A 213 55.71 -24.79 -8.26
C CYS A 213 56.33 -23.45 -8.65
N ARG A 214 57.56 -23.48 -9.15
CA ARG A 214 58.34 -22.26 -9.37
C ARG A 214 58.49 -21.95 -10.84
N ASN A 215 58.27 -20.69 -11.19
CA ASN A 215 58.43 -20.16 -12.55
C ASN A 215 57.52 -20.80 -13.61
N ALA A 216 56.51 -21.58 -13.22
CA ALA A 216 55.54 -22.20 -14.11
C ALA A 216 54.22 -21.40 -14.16
N LEU A 217 53.74 -20.87 -13.03
CA LEU A 217 52.49 -20.13 -12.96
C LEU A 217 52.53 -18.84 -13.80
N MET A 218 53.70 -18.23 -13.97
CA MET A 218 53.85 -16.98 -14.73
C MET A 218 53.35 -17.04 -16.19
N TYR A 219 53.26 -18.23 -16.79
CA TYR A 219 52.78 -18.44 -18.17
C TYR A 219 51.26 -18.45 -18.30
N PHE A 220 50.56 -18.76 -17.21
CA PHE A 220 49.11 -18.89 -17.21
C PHE A 220 48.43 -17.53 -17.04
N ASN A 221 47.24 -17.40 -17.61
CA ASN A 221 46.35 -16.26 -17.37
C ASN A 221 45.75 -16.34 -15.95
N ALA A 222 45.10 -15.28 -15.49
CA ALA A 222 44.60 -15.19 -14.11
C ALA A 222 43.57 -16.28 -13.77
N GLU A 223 42.72 -16.67 -14.72
CA GLU A 223 41.69 -17.70 -14.53
C GLU A 223 42.31 -19.09 -14.38
N ALA A 224 43.25 -19.45 -15.25
CA ALA A 224 43.98 -20.72 -15.16
C ALA A 224 44.82 -20.78 -13.88
N GLN A 225 45.49 -19.69 -13.50
CA GLN A 225 46.20 -19.60 -12.22
C GLN A 225 45.26 -19.87 -11.03
N ALA A 226 44.07 -19.26 -11.01
CA ALA A 226 43.10 -19.47 -9.93
C ALA A 226 42.67 -20.94 -9.81
N ARG A 227 42.42 -21.61 -10.94
CA ARG A 227 42.11 -23.04 -10.98
C ARG A 227 43.25 -23.91 -10.49
N ILE A 228 44.48 -23.65 -10.93
CA ILE A 228 45.68 -24.38 -10.50
C ILE A 228 45.87 -24.21 -8.99
N LEU A 229 45.74 -22.99 -8.47
CA LEU A 229 45.89 -22.72 -7.03
C LEU A 229 44.81 -23.41 -6.19
N GLY A 230 43.57 -23.50 -6.68
CA GLY A 230 42.52 -24.30 -6.04
C GLY A 230 42.88 -25.79 -5.97
N ARG A 231 43.51 -26.33 -7.03
CA ARG A 231 44.00 -27.71 -7.05
C ARG A 231 45.19 -27.91 -6.10
N PHE A 232 46.12 -26.97 -6.04
CA PHE A 232 47.23 -26.99 -5.08
C PHE A 232 46.75 -26.95 -3.63
N HIS A 233 45.72 -26.16 -3.34
CA HIS A 233 45.11 -26.11 -2.01
C HIS A 233 44.54 -27.48 -1.61
N PHE A 234 43.83 -28.15 -2.53
CA PHE A 234 43.33 -29.50 -2.31
C PHE A 234 44.44 -30.55 -2.18
N ALA A 235 45.53 -30.38 -2.93
CA ALA A 235 46.67 -31.29 -2.97
C ALA A 235 47.45 -31.31 -1.65
N LEU A 236 47.59 -30.16 -1.00
CA LEU A 236 48.32 -29.98 0.25
C LEU A 236 47.51 -30.49 1.46
N ARG A 237 48.23 -31.08 2.42
CA ARG A 237 47.71 -31.30 3.78
C ARG A 237 47.45 -29.96 4.47
N ASP A 238 46.70 -30.00 5.56
CA ASP A 238 46.31 -28.83 6.33
C ASP A 238 47.52 -28.04 6.88
N SER A 239 48.59 -28.73 7.30
CA SER A 239 49.88 -28.12 7.64
C SER A 239 50.85 -27.98 6.45
N GLY A 240 50.39 -28.20 5.22
CA GLY A 240 51.23 -28.25 4.03
C GLY A 240 51.72 -26.88 3.57
N THR A 241 52.93 -26.85 3.03
CA THR A 241 53.59 -25.62 2.54
C THR A 241 53.63 -25.57 1.01
N LEU A 242 53.36 -24.39 0.45
CA LEU A 242 53.50 -24.05 -0.95
C LEU A 242 54.71 -23.13 -1.16
N PHE A 243 55.60 -23.49 -2.09
CA PHE A 243 56.77 -22.70 -2.48
C PHE A 243 56.69 -22.30 -3.95
N LEU A 244 56.67 -20.99 -4.23
CA LEU A 244 56.55 -20.43 -5.57
C LEU A 244 57.84 -19.71 -6.03
N GLY A 245 57.89 -19.36 -7.31
CA GLY A 245 58.99 -18.61 -7.90
C GLY A 245 58.93 -17.12 -7.54
N LYS A 246 60.07 -16.43 -7.57
CA LYS A 246 60.23 -15.02 -7.15
C LYS A 246 59.23 -14.05 -7.81
N ALA A 247 58.96 -14.26 -9.10
CA ALA A 247 58.07 -13.44 -9.92
C ALA A 247 56.57 -13.80 -9.77
N GLU A 248 56.24 -14.80 -8.96
CA GLU A 248 54.88 -15.31 -8.78
C GLU A 248 54.33 -14.80 -7.44
N MET A 249 53.14 -14.20 -7.47
CA MET A 249 52.51 -13.60 -6.29
C MET A 249 51.05 -14.03 -6.18
N LEU A 250 50.61 -14.31 -4.95
CA LEU A 250 49.25 -14.77 -4.63
C LEU A 250 48.32 -13.62 -4.17
N LEU A 251 48.50 -12.40 -4.69
CA LEU A 251 47.80 -11.19 -4.21
C LEU A 251 46.27 -11.33 -4.17
N SER A 252 45.67 -12.09 -5.08
CA SER A 252 44.22 -12.32 -5.17
C SER A 252 43.71 -13.62 -4.53
N HIS A 253 44.59 -14.43 -3.93
CA HIS A 253 44.28 -15.79 -3.43
C HIS A 253 44.59 -16.01 -1.95
N SER A 254 44.59 -14.94 -1.15
CA SER A 254 44.87 -14.98 0.30
C SER A 254 43.93 -15.88 1.10
N LYS A 255 42.76 -16.22 0.56
CA LYS A 255 41.80 -17.16 1.17
C LYS A 255 42.25 -18.62 1.11
N LEU A 256 43.17 -18.98 0.22
CA LEU A 256 43.69 -20.33 0.06
C LEU A 256 45.05 -20.50 0.73
N PHE A 257 45.89 -19.45 0.71
CA PHE A 257 47.26 -19.53 1.18
C PHE A 257 47.63 -18.29 2.01
N THR A 258 48.27 -18.51 3.16
CA THR A 258 48.81 -17.45 4.01
C THR A 258 50.32 -17.37 3.83
N PRO A 259 50.89 -16.17 3.67
CA PRO A 259 52.33 -16.04 3.50
C PRO A 259 53.07 -16.37 4.79
N VAL A 260 54.04 -17.28 4.70
CA VAL A 260 55.04 -17.53 5.75
C VAL A 260 56.21 -16.58 5.55
N ASN A 261 56.67 -16.47 4.31
CA ASN A 261 57.72 -15.53 3.93
C ASN A 261 57.45 -14.98 2.52
N LEU A 262 57.10 -13.69 2.44
CA LEU A 262 56.80 -13.02 1.18
C LEU A 262 58.04 -12.79 0.30
N GLN A 263 59.22 -12.64 0.89
CA GLN A 263 60.47 -12.42 0.15
C GLN A 263 60.88 -13.68 -0.62
N HIS A 264 60.71 -14.85 0.00
CA HIS A 264 61.04 -16.15 -0.59
C HIS A 264 59.83 -16.84 -1.24
N ARG A 265 58.64 -16.23 -1.22
CA ARG A 265 57.41 -16.76 -1.83
C ARG A 265 57.00 -18.12 -1.28
N ILE A 266 57.05 -18.24 0.04
CA ILE A 266 56.63 -19.44 0.78
C ILE A 266 55.33 -19.14 1.52
N PHE A 267 54.37 -20.05 1.40
CA PHE A 267 53.02 -19.90 1.91
C PHE A 267 52.56 -21.20 2.58
N ASN A 268 51.74 -21.11 3.63
CA ASN A 268 51.06 -22.27 4.20
C ASN A 268 49.65 -22.35 3.64
N LYS A 269 49.14 -23.58 3.53
CA LYS A 269 47.74 -23.81 3.24
C LYS A 269 46.91 -23.17 4.35
N VAL A 270 45.90 -22.39 3.96
CA VAL A 270 44.85 -21.97 4.89
C VAL A 270 43.98 -23.21 5.10
N SER A 271 44.21 -23.89 6.22
CA SER A 271 43.29 -24.89 6.73
C SER A 271 41.92 -24.23 6.92
N ARG A 272 40.85 -24.87 6.43
CA ARG A 272 39.49 -24.50 6.83
C ARG A 272 39.25 -24.70 8.33
N VAL A 273 40.22 -25.32 8.98
CA VAL A 273 40.37 -25.52 10.41
C VAL A 273 41.21 -24.38 10.97
N ASN A 274 40.55 -23.31 11.42
CA ASN A 274 41.12 -22.41 12.44
C ASN A 274 40.12 -22.06 13.54
N LEU A 275 39.04 -22.84 13.66
CA LEU A 275 38.12 -22.84 14.80
C LEU A 275 38.06 -24.20 15.51
N ARG A 276 38.56 -25.27 14.88
CA ARG A 276 38.49 -26.65 15.41
C ARG A 276 39.74 -27.09 16.19
N ASP A 277 40.91 -26.54 15.90
CA ASP A 277 42.18 -26.98 16.52
C ASP A 277 42.31 -26.64 18.01
N ARG A 278 41.41 -25.82 18.57
CA ARG A 278 41.33 -25.62 20.03
C ARG A 278 40.43 -26.64 20.75
N PHE A 279 39.54 -27.34 20.05
CA PHE A 279 38.59 -28.26 20.67
C PHE A 279 38.95 -29.75 20.50
N LEU A 280 39.77 -30.10 19.51
CA LEU A 280 40.12 -31.51 19.22
C LEU A 280 41.29 -32.09 20.03
N VAL A 281 41.94 -31.30 20.89
CA VAL A 281 42.92 -31.84 21.86
C VAL A 281 42.24 -32.74 22.91
N PHE A 282 40.90 -32.73 23.00
CA PHE A 282 40.14 -33.51 23.99
C PHE A 282 39.47 -34.80 23.49
N SER A 283 39.60 -35.20 22.22
CA SER A 283 38.97 -36.44 21.73
C SER A 283 39.92 -37.30 20.91
N GLN A 284 40.89 -37.90 21.59
CA GLN A 284 41.58 -39.08 21.06
C GLN A 284 40.66 -40.31 21.15
N THR A 285 40.31 -40.91 20.01
CA THR A 285 40.63 -42.31 19.64
C THR A 285 39.79 -42.81 18.44
N GLY A 286 40.49 -43.20 17.37
CA GLY A 286 40.19 -44.18 16.30
C GLY A 286 38.79 -44.31 15.67
N ASP A 287 38.67 -44.14 14.34
CA ASP A 287 38.44 -45.23 13.35
C ASP A 287 38.38 -44.67 11.89
N ASP A 288 39.27 -45.12 11.00
CA ASP A 288 39.61 -44.50 9.70
C ASP A 288 38.60 -44.71 8.55
N LYS A 289 37.46 -45.37 8.81
CA LYS A 289 36.38 -45.58 7.82
C LYS A 289 35.16 -44.68 8.02
N ALA A 290 34.93 -44.17 9.22
CA ALA A 290 33.86 -43.21 9.50
C ALA A 290 34.16 -41.81 8.94
N ASP A 291 35.45 -41.48 8.74
CA ASP A 291 35.91 -40.14 8.35
C ASP A 291 35.52 -39.70 6.93
N THR A 292 35.27 -40.64 6.00
CA THR A 292 34.91 -40.28 4.62
C THR A 292 33.43 -39.91 4.52
N ASP A 293 32.56 -40.66 5.21
CA ASP A 293 31.13 -40.35 5.32
C ASP A 293 30.90 -39.14 6.22
N LEU A 294 31.61 -39.02 7.35
CA LEU A 294 31.56 -37.86 8.23
C LEU A 294 31.96 -36.57 7.48
N ASN A 295 33.01 -36.61 6.64
CA ASN A 295 33.39 -35.46 5.81
C ASN A 295 32.34 -35.08 4.75
N SER A 296 31.64 -36.07 4.18
CA SER A 296 30.55 -35.81 3.23
C SER A 296 29.33 -35.19 3.92
N HIS A 297 28.95 -35.69 5.10
CA HIS A 297 27.86 -35.18 5.92
C HIS A 297 28.17 -33.78 6.48
N VAL A 298 29.41 -33.54 6.89
CA VAL A 298 29.87 -32.22 7.34
C VAL A 298 29.83 -31.21 6.18
N ARG A 299 30.31 -31.58 4.98
CA ARG A 299 30.19 -30.73 3.79
C ARG A 299 28.74 -30.45 3.41
N LEU A 300 27.87 -31.45 3.47
CA LEU A 300 26.45 -31.26 3.18
C LEU A 300 25.78 -30.33 4.20
N ARG A 301 26.08 -30.48 5.49
CA ARG A 301 25.61 -29.57 6.55
C ARG A 301 26.14 -28.16 6.38
N GLU A 302 27.40 -28.00 6.00
CA GLU A 302 28.01 -26.68 5.73
C GLU A 302 27.34 -26.00 4.53
N VAL A 303 27.16 -26.71 3.42
CA VAL A 303 26.46 -26.19 2.23
C VAL A 303 25.00 -25.89 2.52
N ALA A 304 24.31 -26.76 3.29
CA ALA A 304 22.92 -26.55 3.68
C ALA A 304 22.76 -25.33 4.60
N PHE A 305 23.67 -25.16 5.57
CA PHE A 305 23.70 -23.97 6.42
C PHE A 305 23.93 -22.71 5.59
N ASP A 306 24.94 -22.73 4.70
CA ASP A 306 25.33 -21.56 3.92
C ASP A 306 24.29 -21.15 2.87
N LYS A 307 23.55 -22.12 2.33
CA LYS A 307 22.47 -21.92 1.35
C LYS A 307 21.07 -21.83 1.96
N SER A 308 20.94 -21.92 3.29
CA SER A 308 19.66 -21.73 3.97
C SER A 308 19.07 -20.37 3.63
N LEU A 309 17.76 -20.29 3.46
CA LEU A 309 17.04 -19.06 3.09
C LEU A 309 16.96 -18.06 4.26
N THR A 310 17.01 -18.55 5.50
CA THR A 310 16.93 -17.72 6.70
C THR A 310 18.31 -17.20 7.06
N PRO A 311 18.55 -15.88 7.11
CA PRO A 311 19.80 -15.33 7.62
C PRO A 311 20.05 -15.82 9.05
N GLN A 312 21.17 -16.49 9.28
CA GLN A 312 21.49 -17.07 10.59
C GLN A 312 22.99 -17.09 10.85
N MET A 313 23.33 -16.96 12.12
CA MET A 313 24.67 -17.11 12.66
C MET A 313 24.69 -18.06 13.86
N VAL A 314 25.89 -18.54 14.16
CA VAL A 314 26.18 -19.37 15.31
C VAL A 314 27.33 -18.74 16.08
N VAL A 315 27.17 -18.62 17.39
CA VAL A 315 28.20 -18.16 18.32
C VAL A 315 28.52 -19.27 19.31
N ASP A 316 29.79 -19.38 19.70
CA ASP A 316 30.19 -20.31 20.77
C ASP A 316 29.87 -19.76 22.16
N ILE A 317 30.09 -20.59 23.18
CA ILE A 317 29.96 -20.20 24.59
C ILE A 317 30.90 -19.05 25.01
N ASN A 318 32.00 -18.84 24.27
CA ASN A 318 32.95 -17.75 24.51
C ASN A 318 32.54 -16.44 23.81
N GLY A 319 31.43 -16.45 23.07
CA GLY A 319 30.94 -15.29 22.33
C GLY A 319 31.66 -15.02 21.01
N ASN A 320 32.36 -16.00 20.44
CA ASN A 320 32.99 -15.88 19.11
C ASN A 320 32.01 -16.29 18.02
N LEU A 321 32.04 -15.60 16.88
CA LEU A 321 31.24 -15.94 15.71
C LEU A 321 31.80 -17.21 15.03
N ILE A 322 31.11 -18.35 15.13
CA ILE A 322 31.56 -19.62 14.56
C ILE A 322 31.06 -19.80 13.12
N GLY A 323 29.85 -19.32 12.82
CA GLY A 323 29.23 -19.48 11.51
C GLY A 323 28.34 -18.31 11.16
N ALA A 324 28.35 -17.92 9.89
CA ALA A 324 27.45 -16.93 9.31
C ALA A 324 27.11 -17.38 7.89
N ASN A 325 25.82 -17.63 7.62
CA ASN A 325 25.41 -18.11 6.30
C ASN A 325 25.38 -16.99 5.25
N LEU A 326 25.23 -17.35 3.98
CA LEU A 326 25.30 -16.40 2.88
C LEU A 326 24.28 -15.25 2.98
N PRO A 327 22.98 -15.48 3.25
CA PRO A 327 22.03 -14.37 3.41
C PRO A 327 22.40 -13.42 4.54
N LEU A 328 22.89 -13.92 5.68
CA LEU A 328 23.34 -13.06 6.78
C LEU A 328 24.54 -12.20 6.38
N ARG A 329 25.52 -12.80 5.70
CA ARG A 329 26.71 -12.08 5.21
C ARG A 329 26.32 -10.99 4.22
N THR A 330 25.35 -11.25 3.34
CA THR A 330 24.81 -10.23 2.43
C THR A 330 24.05 -9.14 3.18
N LEU A 331 23.21 -9.51 4.15
CA LEU A 331 22.37 -8.57 4.91
C LEU A 331 23.21 -7.63 5.80
N PHE A 332 24.27 -8.15 6.42
CA PHE A 332 25.08 -7.43 7.41
C PHE A 332 26.49 -7.07 6.92
N GLY A 333 26.83 -7.38 5.67
CA GLY A 333 28.15 -7.06 5.10
C GLY A 333 29.30 -7.83 5.74
N LEU A 334 29.05 -8.96 6.38
CA LEU A 334 30.06 -9.75 7.07
C LEU A 334 30.99 -10.43 6.05
N VAL A 335 32.30 -10.33 6.28
CA VAL A 335 33.32 -10.99 5.45
C VAL A 335 33.73 -12.31 6.08
N PRO A 336 34.29 -13.27 5.30
CA PRO A 336 34.78 -14.53 5.86
C PRO A 336 35.84 -14.37 6.96
N GLN A 337 36.52 -13.22 7.01
CA GLN A 337 37.50 -12.88 8.05
C GLN A 337 36.85 -12.55 9.40
N ASP A 338 35.54 -12.33 9.44
CA ASP A 338 34.80 -12.08 10.68
C ASP A 338 34.50 -13.38 11.46
N LEU A 339 34.60 -14.54 10.80
CA LEU A 339 34.48 -15.83 11.45
C LEU A 339 35.65 -16.06 12.41
N GLY A 340 35.32 -16.42 13.64
CA GLY A 340 36.22 -16.63 14.77
C GLY A 340 36.58 -15.37 15.55
N ARG A 341 36.10 -14.20 15.13
CA ARG A 341 36.22 -12.97 15.93
C ARG A 341 35.20 -12.96 17.07
N PRO A 342 35.53 -12.32 18.21
CA PRO A 342 34.56 -12.01 19.24
C PRO A 342 33.38 -11.23 18.67
N LEU A 343 32.15 -11.63 18.98
CA LEU A 343 30.93 -11.00 18.47
C LEU A 343 30.92 -9.49 18.78
N GLN A 344 31.40 -9.11 19.96
CA GLN A 344 31.49 -7.72 20.41
C GLN A 344 32.31 -6.80 19.48
N ASP A 345 33.19 -7.35 18.64
CA ASP A 345 33.99 -6.56 17.70
C ASP A 345 33.26 -6.30 16.37
N LEU A 346 32.03 -6.83 16.22
CA LEU A 346 31.22 -6.73 15.02
C LEU A 346 30.01 -5.81 15.26
N GLU A 347 29.67 -4.98 14.27
CA GLU A 347 28.54 -4.06 14.36
C GLU A 347 27.21 -4.78 14.65
N ILE A 348 27.06 -6.00 14.14
CA ILE A 348 25.86 -6.84 14.33
C ILE A 348 25.57 -7.14 15.82
N SER A 349 26.58 -7.05 16.69
CA SER A 349 26.41 -7.22 18.15
C SER A 349 25.57 -6.12 18.80
N TYR A 350 25.54 -4.94 18.19
CA TYR A 350 24.91 -3.74 18.75
C TYR A 350 23.78 -3.21 17.87
N ARG A 351 23.80 -3.51 16.57
CA ARG A 351 22.81 -3.06 15.60
C ARG A 351 22.33 -4.25 14.76
N PRO A 352 21.03 -4.57 14.76
CA PRO A 352 19.93 -3.70 15.15
C PRO A 352 19.46 -3.88 16.61
N LEU A 353 20.04 -4.82 17.35
CA LEU A 353 19.73 -5.13 18.75
C LEU A 353 21.03 -5.42 19.50
N GLU A 354 21.05 -5.17 20.80
CA GLU A 354 22.12 -5.65 21.69
C GLU A 354 22.02 -7.18 21.89
N LEU A 355 22.69 -7.94 21.02
CA LEU A 355 22.59 -9.42 21.01
C LEU A 355 23.22 -10.07 22.25
N ARG A 356 24.23 -9.44 22.85
CA ARG A 356 24.99 -10.02 23.97
C ARG A 356 24.12 -10.34 25.18
N SER A 357 23.36 -9.36 25.66
CA SER A 357 22.51 -9.53 26.85
C SER A 357 21.45 -10.62 26.61
N GLN A 358 20.95 -10.71 25.38
CA GLN A 358 19.99 -11.74 24.99
C GLN A 358 20.63 -13.13 24.94
N ILE A 359 21.84 -13.25 24.39
CA ILE A 359 22.58 -14.52 24.35
C ILE A 359 22.90 -15.00 25.79
N GLU A 360 23.33 -14.11 26.67
CA GLU A 360 23.59 -14.42 28.08
C GLU A 360 22.32 -14.90 28.79
N GLN A 361 21.16 -14.28 28.51
CA GLN A 361 19.87 -14.74 29.04
C GLN A 361 19.45 -16.11 28.48
N VAL A 362 19.71 -16.37 27.20
CA VAL A 362 19.47 -17.70 26.59
C VAL A 362 20.32 -18.77 27.27
N TYR A 363 21.59 -18.48 27.56
CA TYR A 363 22.47 -19.40 28.28
C TYR A 363 22.04 -19.64 29.72
N ALA A 364 21.63 -18.58 30.44
CA ALA A 364 21.19 -18.69 31.82
C ALA A 364 19.86 -19.46 31.96
N ASN A 365 18.91 -19.21 31.06
CA ASN A 365 17.55 -19.74 31.16
C ASN A 365 17.32 -21.02 30.35
N ARG A 366 18.24 -21.38 29.44
CA ARG A 366 18.10 -22.51 28.49
C ARG A 366 16.80 -22.47 27.70
N GLN A 367 16.36 -21.27 27.35
CA GLN A 367 15.13 -21.04 26.61
C GLN A 367 15.39 -20.21 25.36
N THR A 368 14.60 -20.48 24.32
CA THR A 368 14.63 -19.67 23.10
C THR A 368 14.07 -18.29 23.39
N ILE A 369 14.82 -17.24 23.05
CA ILE A 369 14.35 -15.86 23.12
C ILE A 369 13.97 -15.40 21.71
N VAL A 370 12.82 -14.75 21.60
CA VAL A 370 12.33 -14.14 20.36
C VAL A 370 12.14 -12.66 20.60
N VAL A 371 12.92 -11.83 19.93
CA VAL A 371 12.78 -10.38 19.94
C VAL A 371 12.14 -9.98 18.62
N ARG A 372 10.94 -9.40 18.71
CA ARG A 372 10.12 -9.05 17.54
C ARG A 372 10.26 -7.59 17.17
N ASP A 373 9.94 -7.29 15.93
CA ASP A 373 9.78 -5.92 15.42
C ASP A 373 11.03 -5.04 15.53
N ILE A 374 12.17 -5.60 15.14
CA ILE A 374 13.43 -4.87 15.18
C ILE A 374 13.61 -4.10 13.88
N VAL A 375 13.66 -2.78 13.99
CA VAL A 375 13.76 -1.88 12.85
C VAL A 375 15.21 -1.65 12.46
N ARG A 376 15.54 -1.84 11.18
CA ARG A 376 16.85 -1.53 10.61
C ARG A 376 16.71 -0.83 9.27
N GLN A 377 17.51 0.20 9.02
CA GLN A 377 17.68 0.73 7.67
C GLN A 377 18.60 -0.17 6.85
N HIS A 378 18.11 -0.65 5.71
CA HIS A 378 18.91 -1.26 4.66
C HIS A 378 19.84 -0.23 4.01
N LEU A 379 20.92 -0.70 3.39
CA LEU A 379 21.88 0.15 2.66
C LEU A 379 21.21 0.97 1.54
N ASP A 380 20.12 0.45 0.97
CA ASP A 380 19.33 1.12 -0.08
C ASP A 380 18.29 2.11 0.47
N GLY A 381 18.31 2.40 1.77
CA GLY A 381 17.40 3.34 2.44
C GLY A 381 16.03 2.77 2.81
N ARG A 382 15.72 1.51 2.47
CA ARG A 382 14.48 0.84 2.89
C ARG A 382 14.52 0.49 4.37
N ILE A 383 13.37 0.55 5.04
CA ILE A 383 13.21 0.10 6.42
C ILE A 383 12.88 -1.39 6.41
N LEU A 384 13.65 -2.19 7.15
CA LEU A 384 13.44 -3.61 7.36
C LEU A 384 12.93 -3.84 8.78
N HIS A 385 11.86 -4.62 8.92
CA HIS A 385 11.40 -5.15 10.20
C HIS A 385 11.90 -6.60 10.34
N LEU A 386 12.67 -6.87 11.38
CA LEU A 386 13.32 -8.16 11.62
C LEU A 386 12.82 -8.76 12.93
N ASP A 387 12.45 -10.04 12.88
CA ASP A 387 12.29 -10.86 14.08
C ASP A 387 13.57 -11.64 14.31
N VAL A 388 14.16 -11.51 15.51
CA VAL A 388 15.39 -12.18 15.90
C VAL A 388 15.07 -13.31 16.87
N ARG A 389 15.45 -14.53 16.50
CA ARG A 389 15.32 -15.73 17.35
C ARG A 389 16.69 -16.19 17.79
N ILE A 390 16.87 -16.38 19.09
CA ILE A 390 18.12 -16.84 19.69
C ILE A 390 17.83 -18.16 20.39
N LEU A 391 18.42 -19.22 19.86
CA LEU A 391 18.24 -20.61 20.30
C LEU A 391 19.52 -21.09 21.00
N PRO A 392 19.45 -21.68 22.20
CA PRO A 392 20.60 -22.35 22.79
C PRO A 392 20.91 -23.61 21.99
N LEU A 393 22.19 -23.84 21.69
CA LEU A 393 22.67 -25.06 21.09
C LEU A 393 23.22 -25.93 22.21
N GLU A 394 22.55 -27.06 22.46
CA GLU A 394 22.93 -28.04 23.47
C GLU A 394 23.44 -29.32 22.80
N ASP A 395 24.36 -30.02 23.45
CA ASP A 395 24.74 -31.37 23.04
C ASP A 395 23.78 -32.44 23.58
N ASP A 396 24.05 -33.71 23.23
CA ASP A 396 23.22 -34.84 23.66
C ASP A 396 23.26 -35.08 25.19
N GLU A 397 24.22 -34.48 25.90
CA GLU A 397 24.38 -34.53 27.35
C GLU A 397 23.73 -33.32 28.06
N GLY A 398 23.21 -32.36 27.29
CA GLY A 398 22.56 -31.14 27.78
C GLY A 398 23.54 -30.03 28.19
N GLU A 399 24.79 -30.07 27.73
CA GLU A 399 25.72 -28.94 27.86
C GLU A 399 25.52 -27.92 26.75
N ILE A 400 25.56 -26.63 27.10
CA ILE A 400 25.39 -25.54 26.14
C ILE A 400 26.70 -25.33 25.38
N LEU A 401 26.68 -25.60 24.09
CA LEU A 401 27.81 -25.39 23.18
C LEU A 401 27.88 -23.96 22.63
N GLY A 402 26.74 -23.27 22.58
CA GLY A 402 26.64 -21.92 22.04
C GLY A 402 25.20 -21.50 21.77
N ALA A 403 25.02 -20.49 20.91
CA ALA A 403 23.70 -20.02 20.48
C ALA A 403 23.62 -19.90 18.96
N SER A 404 22.45 -20.23 18.41
CA SER A 404 22.08 -19.92 17.03
C SER A 404 21.17 -18.70 17.01
N ILE A 405 21.54 -17.68 16.23
CA ILE A 405 20.76 -16.47 16.04
C ILE A 405 20.24 -16.43 14.61
N ALA A 406 18.92 -16.42 14.45
CA ALA A 406 18.24 -16.34 13.16
C ALA A 406 17.47 -15.03 13.04
N PHE A 407 17.56 -14.40 11.88
CA PHE A 407 16.86 -13.16 11.54
C PHE A 407 15.80 -13.48 10.50
N THR A 408 14.56 -13.10 10.76
CA THR A 408 13.44 -13.28 9.83
C THR A 408 12.95 -11.92 9.39
N ASP A 409 12.95 -11.67 8.08
CA ASP A 409 12.34 -10.46 7.52
C ASP A 409 10.81 -10.57 7.58
N VAL A 410 10.20 -9.72 8.39
CA VAL A 410 8.76 -9.62 8.61
C VAL A 410 8.19 -8.30 8.07
N SER A 411 8.95 -7.57 7.25
CA SER A 411 8.54 -6.26 6.71
C SER A 411 7.20 -6.33 5.98
N ARG A 412 7.00 -7.34 5.12
CA ARG A 412 5.75 -7.54 4.39
C ARG A 412 4.56 -7.82 5.32
N TYR A 413 4.80 -8.55 6.41
CA TYR A 413 3.75 -8.83 7.40
C TYR A 413 3.35 -7.54 8.13
N HIS A 414 4.33 -6.72 8.51
CA HIS A 414 4.08 -5.41 9.13
C HIS A 414 3.33 -4.46 8.18
N GLU A 415 3.72 -4.39 6.89
CA GLU A 415 3.01 -3.63 5.86
C GLU A 415 1.54 -4.05 5.73
N LEU A 416 1.29 -5.36 5.63
CA LEU A 416 -0.07 -5.92 5.56
C LEU A 416 -0.88 -5.65 6.83
N GLN A 417 -0.26 -5.74 8.01
CA GLN A 417 -0.92 -5.44 9.28
C GLN A 417 -1.31 -3.96 9.37
N GLN A 418 -0.44 -3.06 8.91
CA GLN A 418 -0.71 -1.63 8.86
C GLN A 418 -1.79 -1.30 7.82
N GLU A 419 -1.77 -1.95 6.66
CA GLU A 419 -2.82 -1.81 5.64
C GLU A 419 -4.18 -2.30 6.18
N LEU A 420 -4.20 -3.45 6.87
CA LEU A 420 -5.39 -3.97 7.51
C LEU A 420 -5.92 -3.02 8.58
N GLN A 421 -5.05 -2.47 9.43
CA GLN A 421 -5.45 -1.52 10.47
C GLN A 421 -6.01 -0.22 9.87
N ASN A 422 -5.36 0.31 8.82
CA ASN A 422 -5.87 1.45 8.08
C ASN A 422 -7.22 1.14 7.41
N SER A 423 -7.40 -0.06 6.87
CA SER A 423 -8.66 -0.49 6.26
C SER A 423 -9.77 -0.62 7.29
N ASN A 424 -9.48 -1.21 8.46
CA ASN A 424 -10.44 -1.33 9.55
C ASN A 424 -10.86 0.04 10.05
N GLN A 425 -9.91 0.97 10.23
CA GLN A 425 -10.24 2.32 10.67
C GLN A 425 -11.08 3.09 9.65
N LYS A 426 -10.80 2.95 8.34
CA LYS A 426 -11.66 3.48 7.28
C LYS A 426 -13.06 2.88 7.30
N LEU A 427 -13.17 1.58 7.59
CA LEU A 427 -14.44 0.88 7.66
C LEU A 427 -15.26 1.32 8.88
N GLU A 428 -14.59 1.55 10.02
CA GLU A 428 -15.20 2.11 11.23
C GLU A 428 -15.73 3.53 10.97
N THR A 429 -14.93 4.43 10.40
CA THR A 429 -15.38 5.77 10.02
C THR A 429 -16.54 5.74 9.03
N ALA A 430 -16.49 4.88 8.01
CA ALA A 430 -17.60 4.74 7.05
C ALA A 430 -18.88 4.19 7.71
N ASN A 431 -18.75 3.30 8.70
CA ASN A 431 -19.89 2.82 9.47
C ASN A 431 -20.49 3.93 10.36
N GLU A 432 -19.65 4.74 11.01
CA GLU A 432 -20.11 5.91 11.79
C GLU A 432 -20.84 6.92 10.89
N GLU A 433 -20.30 7.23 9.70
CA GLU A 433 -20.95 8.09 8.71
C GLU A 433 -22.29 7.52 8.23
N LEU A 434 -22.35 6.21 7.93
CA LEU A 434 -23.58 5.54 7.54
C LEU A 434 -24.60 5.56 8.67
N GLN A 435 -24.18 5.34 9.92
CA GLN A 435 -25.08 5.37 11.06
C GLN A 435 -25.62 6.78 11.28
N SER A 436 -24.78 7.82 11.22
CA SER A 436 -25.22 9.22 11.29
C SER A 436 -26.18 9.57 10.16
N SER A 437 -25.92 9.14 8.93
CA SER A 437 -26.83 9.36 7.80
C SER A 437 -28.15 8.60 7.98
N ASN A 438 -28.14 7.43 8.60
CA ASN A 438 -29.36 6.67 8.87
C ASN A 438 -30.19 7.32 9.99
N GLU A 439 -29.54 7.84 11.04
CA GLU A 439 -30.18 8.64 12.09
C GLU A 439 -30.79 9.92 11.49
N GLU A 440 -30.08 10.63 10.60
CA GLU A 440 -30.64 11.78 9.87
C GLU A 440 -31.84 11.39 8.98
N LEU A 441 -31.78 10.22 8.33
CA LEU A 441 -32.90 9.71 7.54
C LEU A 441 -34.11 9.36 8.42
N GLU A 442 -33.90 8.75 9.58
CA GLU A 442 -34.98 8.51 10.54
C GLU A 442 -35.58 9.83 11.03
N THR A 443 -34.77 10.82 11.41
CA THR A 443 -35.29 12.12 11.85
C THR A 443 -36.06 12.84 10.75
N THR A 444 -35.57 12.82 9.51
CA THR A 444 -36.28 13.43 8.37
C THR A 444 -37.56 12.69 8.03
N ASN A 445 -37.59 11.37 8.22
CA ASN A 445 -38.80 10.58 8.04
C ASN A 445 -39.83 10.85 9.16
N GLU A 446 -39.39 11.01 10.40
CA GLU A 446 -40.24 11.44 11.53
C GLU A 446 -40.79 12.86 11.30
N GLU A 447 -39.96 13.79 10.85
CA GLU A 447 -40.39 15.15 10.47
C GLU A 447 -41.40 15.09 9.33
N LEU A 448 -41.14 14.31 8.27
CA LEU A 448 -42.09 14.12 7.17
C LEU A 448 -43.42 13.54 7.66
N GLN A 449 -43.37 12.52 8.53
CA GLN A 449 -44.57 11.93 9.10
C GLN A 449 -45.34 12.96 9.94
N SER A 450 -44.67 13.74 10.79
CA SER A 450 -45.28 14.83 11.55
C SER A 450 -45.89 15.90 10.66
N THR A 451 -45.21 16.29 9.56
CA THR A 451 -45.78 17.26 8.61
C THR A 451 -46.97 16.68 7.86
N ASN A 452 -46.99 15.37 7.61
CA ASN A 452 -48.12 14.71 6.98
C ASN A 452 -49.31 14.62 7.94
N GLU A 453 -49.07 14.33 9.22
CA GLU A 453 -50.09 14.39 10.27
C GLU A 453 -50.63 15.82 10.42
N GLU A 454 -49.78 16.85 10.39
CA GLU A 454 -50.21 18.26 10.42
C GLU A 454 -50.98 18.67 9.15
N LEU A 455 -50.62 18.11 7.98
CA LEU A 455 -51.41 18.30 6.75
C LEU A 455 -52.76 17.60 6.83
N GLU A 456 -52.83 16.41 7.41
CA GLU A 456 -54.11 15.73 7.65
C GLU A 456 -54.99 16.52 8.62
N THR A 457 -54.45 17.01 9.74
CA THR A 457 -55.22 17.82 10.68
C THR A 457 -55.68 19.14 10.06
N THR A 458 -54.83 19.84 9.32
CA THR A 458 -55.24 21.06 8.61
C THR A 458 -56.28 20.77 7.54
N ASN A 459 -56.22 19.60 6.88
CA ASN A 459 -57.26 19.18 5.94
C ASN A 459 -58.58 18.86 6.66
N GLU A 460 -58.54 18.22 7.84
CA GLU A 460 -59.71 18.01 8.70
C GLU A 460 -60.31 19.35 9.20
N GLU A 461 -59.47 20.31 9.60
CA GLU A 461 -59.91 21.66 9.97
C GLU A 461 -60.51 22.41 8.77
N LEU A 462 -59.92 22.30 7.57
CA LEU A 462 -60.49 22.85 6.35
C LEU A 462 -61.82 22.21 6.00
N GLN A 463 -61.96 20.90 6.20
CA GLN A 463 -63.23 20.22 5.99
C GLN A 463 -64.28 20.68 7.01
N SER A 464 -63.91 20.76 8.29
CA SER A 464 -64.80 21.27 9.35
C SER A 464 -65.23 22.71 9.09
N THR A 465 -64.31 23.59 8.69
CA THR A 465 -64.65 24.99 8.35
C THR A 465 -65.51 25.07 7.10
N ASN A 466 -65.34 24.16 6.14
CA ASN A 466 -66.22 24.07 4.99
C ASN A 466 -67.63 23.58 5.39
N GLU A 467 -67.74 22.60 6.29
CA GLU A 467 -69.02 22.16 6.89
C GLU A 467 -69.69 23.29 7.69
N GLU A 468 -68.93 24.06 8.47
CA GLU A 468 -69.45 25.26 9.16
C GLU A 468 -69.91 26.36 8.19
N LEU A 469 -69.21 26.55 7.07
CA LEU A 469 -69.63 27.50 6.03
C LEU A 469 -70.90 27.03 5.31
N GLU A 470 -71.04 25.73 5.02
CA GLU A 470 -72.27 25.17 4.46
C GLU A 470 -73.45 25.35 5.42
N THR A 471 -73.29 25.04 6.70
CA THR A 471 -74.35 25.25 7.70
C THR A 471 -74.72 26.73 7.86
N MET A 472 -73.74 27.65 7.90
CA MET A 472 -74.03 29.09 7.89
C MET A 472 -74.77 29.52 6.62
N ASN A 473 -74.43 28.96 5.47
CA ASN A 473 -75.09 29.29 4.21
C ASN A 473 -76.55 28.76 4.21
N GLU A 474 -76.80 27.57 4.76
CA GLU A 474 -78.14 27.03 4.98
C GLU A 474 -78.95 27.90 5.95
N GLU A 475 -78.36 28.34 7.07
CA GLU A 475 -79.02 29.27 8.01
C GLU A 475 -79.32 30.63 7.36
N LEU A 476 -78.39 31.19 6.58
CA LEU A 476 -78.62 32.41 5.82
C LEU A 476 -79.73 32.25 4.78
N GLN A 477 -79.78 31.12 4.10
CA GLN A 477 -80.85 30.83 3.14
C GLN A 477 -82.21 30.71 3.85
N SER A 478 -82.27 30.00 4.98
CA SER A 478 -83.48 29.87 5.80
C SER A 478 -83.97 31.24 6.30
N THR A 479 -83.07 32.07 6.84
CA THR A 479 -83.45 33.42 7.31
C THR A 479 -83.92 34.32 6.17
N ASN A 480 -83.35 34.18 4.97
CA ASN A 480 -83.82 34.90 3.79
C ASN A 480 -85.22 34.44 3.34
N GLU A 481 -85.52 33.15 3.41
CA GLU A 481 -86.86 32.59 3.16
C GLU A 481 -87.90 33.10 4.18
N GLU A 482 -87.54 33.16 5.47
CA GLU A 482 -88.38 33.77 6.51
C GLU A 482 -88.65 35.26 6.23
N LEU A 483 -87.61 36.03 5.87
CA LEU A 483 -87.74 37.44 5.53
C LEU A 483 -88.63 37.66 4.32
N GLN A 484 -88.53 36.82 3.28
CA GLN A 484 -89.42 36.88 2.12
C GLN A 484 -90.87 36.63 2.53
N THR A 485 -91.11 35.61 3.35
CA THR A 485 -92.45 35.27 3.85
C THR A 485 -93.08 36.44 4.63
N ILE A 486 -92.31 37.07 5.53
CA ILE A 486 -92.77 38.25 6.29
C ILE A 486 -93.07 39.42 5.35
N ASN A 487 -92.24 39.64 4.33
CA ASN A 487 -92.46 40.72 3.37
C ASN A 487 -93.76 40.53 2.58
N ASP A 488 -94.03 39.29 2.15
CA ASP A 488 -95.27 38.96 1.45
C ASP A 488 -96.50 39.14 2.35
N GLU A 489 -96.42 38.77 3.62
CA GLU A 489 -97.50 39.04 4.59
C GLU A 489 -97.75 40.55 4.77
N LEU A 490 -96.69 41.34 4.91
CA LEU A 490 -96.82 42.81 5.01
C LEU A 490 -97.45 43.42 3.76
N ARG A 491 -97.10 42.90 2.57
CA ARG A 491 -97.71 43.33 1.31
C ARG A 491 -99.20 43.01 1.26
N LEU A 492 -99.61 41.82 1.69
CA LEU A 492 -101.01 41.42 1.78
C LEU A 492 -101.79 42.34 2.72
N ARG A 493 -101.26 42.58 3.93
CA ARG A 493 -101.87 43.50 4.91
C ARG A 493 -102.04 44.91 4.37
N THR A 494 -101.04 45.40 3.64
CA THR A 494 -101.10 46.71 3.01
C THR A 494 -102.19 46.76 1.93
N HIS A 495 -102.38 45.67 1.18
CA HIS A 495 -103.43 45.56 0.17
C HIS A 495 -104.83 45.58 0.77
N GLU A 496 -105.10 44.76 1.80
CA GLU A 496 -106.38 44.72 2.53
C GLU A 496 -106.77 46.11 3.07
N LEU A 497 -105.78 46.84 3.60
CA LEU A 497 -105.97 48.17 4.18
C LEU A 497 -106.35 49.19 3.09
N ASN A 498 -105.73 49.10 1.91
CA ASN A 498 -106.06 49.95 0.78
C ASN A 498 -107.46 49.68 0.21
N GLU A 499 -107.86 48.41 0.05
CA GLU A 499 -109.20 48.05 -0.42
C GLU A 499 -110.30 48.61 0.50
N THR A 500 -110.10 48.47 1.82
CA THR A 500 -111.03 48.98 2.83
C THR A 500 -111.20 50.50 2.73
N ASN A 501 -110.09 51.23 2.55
CA ASN A 501 -110.11 52.68 2.37
C ASN A 501 -110.81 53.11 1.06
N SER A 502 -110.60 52.40 -0.04
CA SER A 502 -111.28 52.70 -1.30
C SER A 502 -112.80 52.51 -1.21
N PHE A 503 -113.25 51.45 -0.52
CA PHE A 503 -114.68 51.20 -0.32
C PHE A 503 -115.37 52.31 0.48
N LEU A 504 -114.76 52.77 1.58
CA LEU A 504 -115.31 53.85 2.40
C LEU A 504 -115.47 55.16 1.60
N ASN A 505 -114.48 55.50 0.77
CA ASN A 505 -114.56 56.69 -0.07
C ASN A 505 -115.68 56.61 -1.11
N ALA A 506 -115.90 55.44 -1.73
CA ALA A 506 -116.97 55.25 -2.71
C ALA A 506 -118.38 55.49 -2.12
N ILE A 507 -118.62 55.06 -0.88
CA ILE A 507 -119.89 55.30 -0.17
C ILE A 507 -120.14 56.81 -0.05
N LEU A 508 -119.16 57.57 0.43
CA LEU A 508 -119.29 59.01 0.66
C LEU A 508 -119.57 59.81 -0.63
N THR A 509 -119.00 59.40 -1.76
CA THR A 509 -119.22 60.06 -3.06
C THR A 509 -120.63 59.81 -3.61
N SER A 510 -121.28 58.69 -3.28
CA SER A 510 -122.58 58.32 -3.86
C SER A 510 -123.80 59.03 -3.23
N MET A 511 -123.64 59.72 -2.10
CA MET A 511 -124.74 60.42 -1.42
C MET A 511 -125.11 61.73 -2.12
N LYS A 512 -126.38 61.87 -2.52
CA LYS A 512 -126.95 63.07 -3.19
C LYS A 512 -127.24 64.25 -2.25
N ALA A 513 -126.88 64.15 -0.97
CA ALA A 513 -127.01 65.22 0.00
C ALA A 513 -125.62 65.75 0.36
N GLY A 514 -125.50 67.06 0.63
CA GLY A 514 -124.25 67.63 1.11
C GLY A 514 -123.95 67.12 2.51
N VAL A 515 -122.90 66.32 2.67
CA VAL A 515 -122.47 65.75 3.94
C VAL A 515 -121.18 66.41 4.40
N ILE A 516 -121.25 67.05 5.55
CA ILE A 516 -120.10 67.63 6.24
C ILE A 516 -119.99 66.95 7.60
N VAL A 517 -118.84 66.33 7.87
CA VAL A 517 -118.54 65.74 9.18
C VAL A 517 -117.63 66.69 9.93
N LEU A 518 -118.00 67.04 11.15
CA LEU A 518 -117.23 67.89 12.04
C LEU A 518 -116.73 67.10 13.25
N ASN A 519 -115.55 67.44 13.77
CA ASN A 519 -115.11 66.98 15.08
C ASN A 519 -115.73 67.82 16.23
N ARG A 520 -115.44 67.47 17.49
CA ARG A 520 -115.89 68.23 18.68
C ARG A 520 -115.43 69.69 18.71
N GLN A 521 -114.38 70.04 17.99
CA GLN A 521 -113.82 71.38 17.88
C GLN A 521 -114.44 72.18 16.71
N PHE A 522 -115.48 71.64 16.05
CA PHE A 522 -116.16 72.21 14.89
C PHE A 522 -115.31 72.29 13.61
N GLN A 523 -114.19 71.57 13.57
CA GLN A 523 -113.36 71.47 12.38
C GLN A 523 -113.91 70.41 11.43
N VAL A 524 -113.83 70.70 10.14
CA VAL A 524 -114.28 69.79 9.08
C VAL A 524 -113.33 68.59 8.99
N VAL A 525 -113.86 67.39 9.21
CA VAL A 525 -113.17 66.10 9.07
C VAL A 525 -113.42 65.51 7.69
N SER A 526 -114.64 65.67 7.18
CA SER A 526 -115.03 65.20 5.85
C SER A 526 -115.99 66.19 5.20
N TRP A 527 -115.82 66.35 3.89
CA TRP A 527 -116.59 67.23 3.05
C TRP A 527 -116.86 66.50 1.73
N ASN A 528 -118.09 66.02 1.54
CA ASN A 528 -118.39 65.21 0.35
C ASN A 528 -118.57 66.07 -0.91
N SER A 529 -118.65 65.42 -2.06
CA SER A 529 -118.77 66.09 -3.36
C SER A 529 -120.04 66.96 -3.47
N GLU A 530 -121.13 66.60 -2.80
CA GLU A 530 -122.34 67.43 -2.82
C GLU A 530 -122.24 68.67 -1.92
N ALA A 531 -121.50 68.61 -0.80
CA ALA A 531 -121.17 69.80 -0.03
C ALA A 531 -120.30 70.78 -0.85
N GLU A 532 -119.35 70.25 -1.65
CA GLU A 532 -118.61 71.04 -2.63
C GLU A 532 -119.54 71.63 -3.71
N ASN A 533 -120.53 70.88 -4.19
CA ASN A 533 -121.49 71.38 -5.16
C ASN A 533 -122.43 72.46 -4.61
N LEU A 534 -122.83 72.38 -3.33
CA LEU A 534 -123.70 73.36 -2.69
C LEU A 534 -122.94 74.66 -2.37
N TRP A 535 -121.74 74.53 -1.80
CA TRP A 535 -121.03 75.66 -1.20
C TRP A 535 -119.79 76.13 -1.97
N GLY A 536 -119.28 75.33 -2.91
CA GLY A 536 -118.21 75.72 -3.83
C GLY A 536 -116.77 75.51 -3.34
N LEU A 537 -116.56 74.94 -2.15
CA LEU A 537 -115.22 74.66 -1.59
C LEU A 537 -114.88 73.15 -1.68
N ARG A 538 -113.62 72.82 -2.00
CA ARG A 538 -113.15 71.43 -2.13
C ARG A 538 -112.75 70.85 -0.77
N ASN A 539 -112.87 69.52 -0.61
CA ASN A 539 -112.51 68.83 0.64
C ASN A 539 -111.10 69.19 1.19
N PRO A 540 -110.00 69.17 0.40
CA PRO A 540 -108.67 69.51 0.92
C PRO A 540 -108.52 70.96 1.38
N GLU A 541 -109.38 71.87 0.93
CA GLU A 541 -109.33 73.30 1.27
C GLU A 541 -110.03 73.60 2.59
N VAL A 542 -110.96 72.74 3.00
CA VAL A 542 -111.77 72.93 4.22
C VAL A 542 -111.39 71.96 5.32
N GLN A 543 -110.74 70.85 5.02
CA GLN A 543 -110.38 69.83 6.00
C GLN A 543 -109.46 70.41 7.08
N GLY A 544 -109.85 70.27 8.35
CA GLY A 544 -109.17 70.84 9.52
C GLY A 544 -109.55 72.28 9.85
N GLU A 545 -110.21 73.00 8.94
CA GLU A 545 -110.72 74.35 9.17
C GLU A 545 -112.06 74.32 9.91
N SER A 546 -112.35 75.37 10.68
CA SER A 546 -113.62 75.50 11.41
C SER A 546 -114.77 75.85 10.47
N LEU A 547 -115.90 75.14 10.56
CA LEU A 547 -117.07 75.41 9.71
C LEU A 547 -117.54 76.87 9.82
N PHE A 548 -117.43 77.48 11.01
CA PHE A 548 -117.91 78.83 11.26
C PHE A 548 -117.01 79.94 10.70
N SER A 549 -115.78 79.62 10.30
CA SER A 549 -114.87 80.57 9.64
C SER A 549 -114.94 80.48 8.12
N LEU A 550 -115.65 79.50 7.57
CA LEU A 550 -115.81 79.38 6.12
C LEU A 550 -116.75 80.48 5.60
N ASP A 551 -116.29 81.21 4.59
CA ASP A 551 -117.09 82.20 3.87
C ASP A 551 -117.95 81.49 2.81
N ILE A 552 -118.99 80.82 3.29
CA ILE A 552 -119.96 80.10 2.47
C ILE A 552 -121.34 80.76 2.61
N GLY A 553 -122.15 80.70 1.55
CA GLY A 553 -123.48 81.33 1.57
C GLY A 553 -124.51 80.66 2.49
N LEU A 554 -124.12 79.64 3.24
CA LEU A 554 -124.88 79.08 4.34
C LEU A 554 -124.76 79.98 5.58
N PRO A 555 -125.87 80.38 6.24
CA PRO A 555 -125.81 81.18 7.46
C PRO A 555 -125.35 80.36 8.67
N VAL A 556 -124.05 80.00 8.70
CA VAL A 556 -123.39 79.14 9.70
C VAL A 556 -123.55 79.64 11.13
N ALA A 557 -123.72 80.95 11.34
CA ALA A 557 -124.00 81.53 12.65
C ALA A 557 -125.31 81.02 13.26
N GLN A 558 -126.35 80.80 12.44
CA GLN A 558 -127.64 80.25 12.90
C GLN A 558 -127.55 78.75 13.21
N LEU A 559 -126.61 78.05 12.56
CA LEU A 559 -126.35 76.62 12.82
C LEU A 559 -125.57 76.39 14.12
N ARG A 560 -124.84 77.39 14.62
CA ARG A 560 -123.94 77.21 15.76
C ARG A 560 -124.64 76.66 17.01
N ASP A 561 -125.80 77.19 17.35
CA ASP A 561 -126.57 76.72 18.51
C ASP A 561 -127.16 75.32 18.27
N VAL A 562 -127.58 75.02 17.04
CA VAL A 562 -128.11 73.70 16.66
C VAL A 562 -127.04 72.63 16.76
N ILE A 563 -125.85 72.88 16.21
CA ILE A 563 -124.70 71.96 16.27
C ILE A 563 -124.24 71.77 17.72
N ARG A 564 -124.21 72.84 18.52
CA ARG A 564 -123.84 72.73 19.95
C ARG A 564 -124.84 71.90 20.74
N ARG A 565 -126.15 72.09 20.51
CA ARG A 565 -127.20 71.28 21.15
C ARG A 565 -127.12 69.82 20.74
N CYS A 566 -126.81 69.56 19.46
CA CYS A 566 -126.57 68.21 18.95
C CYS A 566 -125.38 67.52 19.64
N LEU A 567 -124.29 68.25 19.92
CA LEU A 567 -123.12 67.71 20.64
C LEU A 567 -123.37 67.44 22.13
N VAL A 568 -124.30 68.18 22.75
CA VAL A 568 -124.66 68.03 24.18
C VAL A 568 -125.77 66.98 24.38
N GLY A 569 -126.37 66.47 23.30
CA GLY A 569 -127.35 65.37 23.34
C GLY A 569 -128.80 65.82 23.53
N GLU A 570 -129.12 67.10 23.28
CA GLU A 570 -130.49 67.59 23.32
C GLU A 570 -131.20 67.37 21.97
N GLY A 571 -131.60 66.13 21.72
CA GLY A 571 -132.42 65.70 20.57
C GLY A 571 -131.63 64.93 19.50
N ASP A 572 -132.11 63.74 19.14
CA ASP A 572 -131.44 62.78 18.24
C ASP A 572 -131.30 63.26 16.79
N ARG A 573 -132.12 64.21 16.37
CA ARG A 573 -132.09 64.80 15.04
C ARG A 573 -132.60 66.22 15.13
N LEU A 574 -131.69 67.17 14.95
CA LEU A 574 -132.05 68.59 14.92
C LEU A 574 -132.08 69.06 13.49
N GLU A 575 -133.25 69.50 13.06
CA GLU A 575 -133.50 69.99 11.70
C GLU A 575 -133.76 71.49 11.74
N ILE A 576 -133.08 72.21 10.85
CA ILE A 576 -133.30 73.63 10.64
C ILE A 576 -133.35 73.93 9.15
N THR A 577 -134.32 74.76 8.75
CA THR A 577 -134.41 75.26 7.37
C THR A 577 -133.93 76.70 7.35
N LEU A 578 -132.95 76.96 6.49
CA LEU A 578 -132.23 78.22 6.42
C LEU A 578 -132.34 78.79 5.02
N ASP A 579 -132.63 80.08 4.89
CA ASP A 579 -132.44 80.80 3.63
C ASP A 579 -130.94 80.98 3.40
N ALA A 580 -130.38 80.17 2.51
CA ALA A 580 -128.96 80.14 2.17
C ALA A 580 -128.75 80.59 0.73
N ILE A 581 -127.53 81.03 0.41
CA ILE A 581 -127.12 81.34 -0.96
C ILE A 581 -126.22 80.21 -1.43
N ASN A 582 -126.64 79.46 -2.44
CA ASN A 582 -125.78 78.41 -2.99
C ASN A 582 -124.59 79.00 -3.78
N ARG A 583 -123.62 78.17 -4.19
CA ARG A 583 -122.46 78.61 -4.98
C ARG A 583 -122.78 79.37 -6.28
N ARG A 584 -124.02 79.27 -6.78
CA ARG A 584 -124.49 79.98 -7.99
C ARG A 584 -125.15 81.32 -7.68
N GLY A 585 -125.10 81.78 -6.43
CA GLY A 585 -125.68 83.05 -5.99
C GLY A 585 -127.21 83.05 -5.88
N ARG A 586 -127.87 81.88 -5.94
CA ARG A 586 -129.33 81.77 -5.80
C ARG A 586 -129.70 81.58 -4.33
N THR A 587 -130.70 82.32 -3.88
CA THR A 587 -131.34 82.09 -2.57
C THR A 587 -132.13 80.79 -2.63
N ILE A 588 -131.73 79.83 -1.79
CA ILE A 588 -132.33 78.51 -1.64
C ILE A 588 -132.76 78.32 -0.18
N GLN A 589 -133.83 77.56 0.04
CA GLN A 589 -134.14 77.08 1.39
C GLN A 589 -133.34 75.80 1.62
N CYS A 590 -132.25 75.87 2.38
CA CYS A 590 -131.43 74.72 2.72
C CYS A 590 -131.95 74.07 4.01
N ARG A 591 -132.41 72.83 3.91
CA ARG A 591 -132.74 71.98 5.04
C ARG A 591 -131.48 71.29 5.51
N THR A 592 -131.02 71.64 6.70
CA THR A 592 -129.85 71.02 7.34
C THR A 592 -130.30 70.14 8.49
N THR A 593 -129.99 68.86 8.40
CA THR A 593 -130.12 67.89 9.47
C THR A 593 -128.79 67.73 10.19
N CYS A 594 -128.77 67.94 11.50
CA CYS A 594 -127.60 67.67 12.34
C CYS A 594 -127.80 66.36 13.10
N ASN A 595 -126.91 65.39 12.87
CA ASN A 595 -126.87 64.10 13.56
C ASN A 595 -125.55 63.95 14.33
N PRO A 596 -125.53 63.43 15.56
CA PRO A 596 -124.28 63.16 16.26
C PRO A 596 -123.52 61.99 15.61
N LEU A 597 -122.20 62.13 15.46
CA LEU A 597 -121.29 61.04 15.09
C LEU A 597 -120.75 60.41 16.37
N PHE A 598 -120.89 59.10 16.55
CA PHE A 598 -120.37 58.38 17.70
C PHE A 598 -119.08 57.63 17.38
N ASN A 599 -118.17 57.53 18.35
CA ASN A 599 -117.05 56.60 18.28
C ASN A 599 -117.51 55.15 18.54
N ALA A 600 -116.62 54.16 18.36
CA ALA A 600 -116.91 52.75 18.62
C ALA A 600 -117.37 52.45 20.06
N GLU A 601 -117.12 53.37 21.01
CA GLU A 601 -117.48 53.28 22.43
C GLU A 601 -118.79 54.03 22.78
N GLY A 602 -119.49 54.61 21.80
CA GLY A 602 -120.81 55.21 21.99
C GLY A 602 -120.82 56.66 22.51
N SER A 603 -119.68 57.35 22.57
CA SER A 603 -119.60 58.77 22.93
C SER A 603 -119.61 59.68 21.68
N PRO A 604 -120.25 60.87 21.72
CA PRO A 604 -120.39 61.71 20.53
C PRO A 604 -119.02 62.29 20.14
N GLN A 605 -118.39 61.78 19.09
CA GLN A 605 -117.07 62.17 18.58
C GLN A 605 -117.14 63.41 17.66
N GLY A 606 -118.32 63.73 17.15
CA GLY A 606 -118.51 64.81 16.21
C GLY A 606 -119.96 65.01 15.83
N VAL A 607 -120.19 65.78 14.77
CA VAL A 607 -121.52 66.00 14.18
C VAL A 607 -121.45 65.78 12.68
N ILE A 608 -122.42 65.06 12.15
CA ILE A 608 -122.68 64.93 10.73
C ILE A 608 -123.78 65.93 10.38
N LEU A 609 -123.46 66.86 9.50
CA LEU A 609 -124.42 67.75 8.88
C LEU A 609 -124.80 67.18 7.52
N VAL A 610 -126.07 66.90 7.34
CA VAL A 610 -126.65 66.48 6.06
C VAL A 610 -127.50 67.63 5.55
N MET A 611 -127.17 68.15 4.38
CA MET A 611 -127.71 69.36 3.80
C MET A 611 -128.40 69.05 2.48
N GLU A 612 -129.65 69.49 2.36
CA GLU A 612 -130.50 69.27 1.19
C GLU A 612 -131.27 70.55 0.85
N GLU A 613 -131.57 70.78 -0.43
CA GLU A 613 -132.33 71.94 -0.89
C GLU A 613 -133.85 71.67 -0.78
N ALA A 614 -134.52 72.34 0.15
CA ALA A 614 -135.96 72.23 0.39
C ALA A 614 -136.76 72.90 -0.74
N GLY A 615 -137.50 72.08 -1.49
CA GLY A 615 -138.16 72.45 -2.74
C GLY A 615 -137.84 71.52 -3.90
N SER A 616 -136.84 70.64 -3.71
CA SER A 616 -136.70 69.41 -4.51
C SER A 616 -137.48 68.28 -3.84
N GLU A 617 -138.69 67.97 -4.33
CA GLU A 617 -139.28 66.66 -4.03
C GLU A 617 -138.37 65.56 -4.62
N PRO A 618 -138.15 64.46 -3.89
CA PRO A 618 -137.10 63.48 -4.19
C PRO A 618 -137.45 62.67 -5.44
N GLY A 619 -136.46 62.56 -6.35
CA GLY A 619 -136.44 61.60 -7.46
C GLY A 619 -135.42 60.50 -7.23
#